data_AF-A0A480A065-F1
#
_entry.id   AF-A0A480A065-F1
#
_cell.length_a   1.000
_cell.length_b   1.000
_cell.length_c   1.000
_cell.angle_alpha   90.00
_cell.angle_beta   90.00
_cell.angle_gamma   90.00
#
_symmetry.space_group_name_H-M   'P 1'
#
loop_
_entity.id
_entity.type
_entity.pdbx_description
1 polymer ?
#
loop_
_entity_poly.entity_id
_entity_poly.type
_entity_poly.pdbx_seq_one_letter_code
_entity_poly.pdbx_strand_id
1 'polypeptide(L)'
;MLDYITANLPLFADVDRKLIIKTADIDEVNFEQANFLINGEALDALKKLPDSLVQTVVTSPPYYGQRDYGKEKQIGIEESADEYINRLLEIFDEIKRVLKEDGTLWLNVGDKYIDGNLAGLPWKLALALKERGWILRSDIIWYKPNAMPSSVKNRPKLLCI
;
A
#
# COMPACT_ATOMS: atom_id res chain seq x y z
N MET A 1 -15.77 8.20 12.81
CA MET A 1 -15.09 6.88 12.89
C MET A 1 -13.59 7.01 12.66
N LEU A 2 -13.10 7.78 11.67
CA LEU A 2 -11.67 8.09 11.53
C LEU A 2 -11.13 8.94 12.70
N ASP A 3 -11.89 9.94 13.15
CA ASP A 3 -11.55 10.73 14.37
C ASP A 3 -11.44 9.85 15.63
N TYR A 4 -12.06 8.67 15.65
CA TYR A 4 -11.99 7.74 16.78
C TYR A 4 -10.67 6.94 16.79
N ILE A 5 -10.12 6.62 15.62
CA ILE A 5 -8.89 5.84 15.44
C ILE A 5 -7.67 6.66 15.85
N THR A 6 -7.60 7.91 15.40
CA THR A 6 -6.52 8.84 15.77
C THR A 6 -6.68 9.40 17.19
N ALA A 7 -7.88 9.35 17.77
CA ALA A 7 -8.11 9.83 19.14
C ALA A 7 -7.86 8.80 20.24
N ASN A 8 -7.96 7.49 19.97
CA ASN A 8 -8.01 6.47 21.04
C ASN A 8 -7.01 5.30 20.90
N LEU A 9 -6.21 5.23 19.83
CA LEU A 9 -5.15 4.22 19.76
C LEU A 9 -3.91 4.70 20.53
N PRO A 10 -3.29 3.84 21.37
CA PRO A 10 -2.08 4.19 22.12
C PRO A 10 -0.93 4.69 21.23
N LEU A 11 -0.87 4.21 19.98
CA LEU A 11 0.12 4.63 18.98
C LEU A 11 0.05 6.13 18.67
N PHE A 12 -1.12 6.77 18.85
CA PHE A 12 -1.34 8.18 18.58
C PHE A 12 -1.55 9.01 19.86
N ALA A 13 -1.36 8.43 21.05
CA ALA A 13 -1.63 9.11 22.32
C ALA A 13 -0.77 10.37 22.52
N ASP A 14 0.48 10.33 22.07
CA ASP A 14 1.46 11.43 22.19
C ASP A 14 1.71 12.17 20.87
N VAL A 15 0.93 11.90 19.83
CA VAL A 15 1.08 12.58 18.53
C VAL A 15 0.53 14.00 18.65
N ASP A 16 1.36 15.00 18.31
CA ASP A 16 0.87 16.35 18.12
C ASP A 16 -0.16 16.35 16.99
N ARG A 17 -1.44 16.50 17.36
CA ARG A 17 -2.57 16.42 16.43
C ARG A 17 -2.53 17.51 15.36
N LYS A 18 -1.74 18.57 15.55
CA LYS A 18 -1.47 19.57 14.51
C LYS A 18 -0.74 18.98 13.30
N LEU A 19 -0.10 17.82 13.45
CA LEU A 19 0.57 17.11 12.36
C LEU A 19 -0.39 16.19 11.59
N ILE A 20 -1.64 16.01 12.05
CA ILE A 20 -2.67 15.22 11.36
C ILE A 20 -3.45 16.15 10.43
N ILE A 21 -3.25 15.98 9.14
CA ILE A 21 -3.85 16.79 8.08
C ILE A 21 -4.91 15.96 7.38
N LYS A 22 -6.11 16.52 7.19
CA LYS A 22 -7.13 15.86 6.37
C LYS A 22 -6.79 16.04 4.90
N THR A 23 -7.19 15.10 4.05
CA THR A 23 -7.02 15.24 2.59
C THR A 23 -7.59 16.55 2.02
N ALA A 24 -8.63 17.12 2.65
CA ALA A 24 -9.19 18.41 2.24
C ALA A 24 -8.17 19.56 2.37
N ASP A 25 -7.28 19.50 3.36
CA ASP A 25 -6.44 20.60 3.82
C ASP A 25 -4.96 20.43 3.38
N ILE A 26 -4.68 19.50 2.44
CA ILE A 26 -3.32 19.22 1.94
C ILE A 26 -2.66 20.46 1.32
N ASP A 27 -3.45 21.34 0.70
CA ASP A 27 -2.95 22.54 0.02
C ASP A 27 -2.37 23.58 1.00
N GLU A 28 -2.68 23.46 2.30
CA GLU A 28 -2.18 24.33 3.36
C GLU A 28 -0.88 23.81 4.01
N VAL A 29 -0.41 22.63 3.58
CA VAL A 29 0.73 21.95 4.19
C VAL A 29 2.05 22.55 3.72
N ASN A 30 2.87 22.96 4.69
CA ASN A 30 4.28 23.24 4.43
C ASN A 30 5.10 21.94 4.43
N PHE A 31 5.41 21.41 3.24
CA PHE A 31 6.17 20.18 3.09
C PHE A 31 7.66 20.28 3.47
N GLU A 32 8.17 21.47 3.77
CA GLU A 32 9.52 21.67 4.33
C GLU A 32 9.59 21.33 5.83
N GLN A 33 8.44 21.18 6.50
CA GLN A 33 8.38 20.76 7.90
C GLN A 33 8.58 19.24 8.05
N ALA A 34 9.28 18.84 9.11
CA ALA A 34 9.42 17.43 9.47
C ALA A 34 8.10 16.82 9.99
N ASN A 35 7.75 15.64 9.46
CA ASN A 35 6.69 14.71 9.87
C ASN A 35 5.24 15.24 9.79
N PHE A 36 4.46 14.67 8.88
CA PHE A 36 3.02 14.88 8.80
C PHE A 36 2.30 13.53 8.62
N LEU A 37 1.06 13.47 9.11
CA LEU A 37 0.16 12.35 8.89
C LEU A 37 -1.02 12.84 8.06
N ILE A 38 -1.14 12.35 6.83
CA ILE A 38 -2.31 12.62 6.01
C ILE A 38 -3.37 11.56 6.31
N ASN A 39 -4.54 12.01 6.75
CA ASN A 39 -5.68 11.17 7.07
C ASN A 39 -6.74 11.26 5.97
N GLY A 40 -6.87 10.20 5.18
CA GLY A 40 -7.88 10.08 4.14
C GLY A 40 -7.68 8.87 3.23
N GLU A 41 -8.43 8.85 2.13
CA GLU A 41 -8.26 7.83 1.09
C GLU A 41 -6.96 8.10 0.32
N ALA A 42 -6.19 7.05 0.06
CA ALA A 42 -4.81 7.17 -0.41
C ALA A 42 -4.71 7.78 -1.81
N LEU A 43 -5.57 7.38 -2.76
CA LEU A 43 -5.57 7.94 -4.10
C LEU A 43 -5.98 9.42 -4.09
N ASP A 44 -7.03 9.75 -3.34
CA ASP A 44 -7.52 11.13 -3.20
C ASP A 44 -6.45 12.03 -2.56
N ALA A 45 -5.67 11.51 -1.60
CA ALA A 45 -4.54 12.23 -1.01
C ALA A 45 -3.37 12.39 -1.98
N LEU A 46 -2.96 11.31 -2.65
CA LEU A 46 -1.84 11.32 -3.60
C LEU A 46 -2.08 12.35 -4.71
N LYS A 47 -3.29 12.40 -5.28
CA LYS A 47 -3.67 13.37 -6.34
C LYS A 47 -3.48 14.84 -5.96
N LYS A 48 -3.49 15.16 -4.66
CA LYS A 48 -3.29 16.52 -4.15
C LYS A 48 -1.84 16.81 -3.77
N LEU A 49 -1.01 15.79 -3.59
CA LEU A 49 0.40 16.00 -3.30
C LEU A 49 1.10 16.60 -4.53
N PRO A 50 2.06 17.53 -4.34
CA PRO A 50 2.89 18.04 -5.42
C PRO A 50 3.65 16.94 -6.18
N ASP A 51 3.95 17.20 -7.45
CA ASP A 51 4.87 16.39 -8.24
C ASP A 51 6.28 16.42 -7.63
N SER A 52 7.04 15.33 -7.79
CA SER A 52 8.47 15.27 -7.39
C SER A 52 8.75 15.68 -5.94
N LEU A 53 7.81 15.40 -5.05
CA LEU A 53 7.86 15.76 -3.64
C LEU A 53 8.82 14.85 -2.85
N VAL A 54 8.73 13.53 -3.05
CA VAL A 54 9.36 12.56 -2.14
C VAL A 54 10.49 11.78 -2.82
N GLN A 55 11.53 11.45 -2.04
CA GLN A 55 12.65 10.62 -2.52
C GLN A 55 12.31 9.12 -2.51
N THR A 56 11.47 8.68 -1.57
CA THR A 56 11.25 7.27 -1.31
C THR A 56 9.83 7.03 -0.85
N VAL A 57 9.18 6.02 -1.43
CA VAL A 57 7.92 5.47 -0.95
C VAL A 57 8.16 4.06 -0.45
N VAL A 58 7.74 3.78 0.77
CA VAL A 58 7.71 2.43 1.33
C VAL A 58 6.26 2.10 1.64
N THR A 59 5.75 1.01 1.08
CA THR A 59 4.33 0.68 1.22
C THR A 59 4.06 -0.82 1.24
N SER A 60 2.97 -1.16 1.92
CA SER A 60 2.36 -2.48 1.93
C SER A 60 0.86 -2.30 1.74
N PRO A 61 0.34 -2.26 0.51
CA PRO A 61 -1.09 -2.07 0.28
C PRO A 61 -1.88 -3.21 0.92
N PRO A 62 -3.18 -3.02 1.23
CA PRO A 62 -4.05 -4.13 1.63
C PRO A 62 -3.93 -5.30 0.66
N TYR A 63 -3.74 -6.51 1.19
CA TYR A 63 -3.57 -7.70 0.36
C TYR A 63 -4.92 -8.23 -0.12
N TYR A 64 -4.94 -8.72 -1.36
CA TYR A 64 -6.14 -9.23 -2.02
C TYR A 64 -6.84 -10.34 -1.23
N GLY A 65 -8.13 -10.14 -0.94
CA GLY A 65 -9.00 -11.06 -0.24
C GLY A 65 -8.55 -11.42 1.17
N GLN A 66 -7.71 -10.59 1.81
CA GLN A 66 -7.13 -10.90 3.12
C GLN A 66 -7.95 -10.34 4.29
N ARG A 67 -8.48 -9.12 4.16
CA ARG A 67 -9.24 -8.44 5.22
C ARG A 67 -10.22 -7.45 4.62
N ASP A 68 -11.45 -7.45 5.15
CA ASP A 68 -12.44 -6.42 4.92
C ASP A 68 -12.40 -5.41 6.08
N TYR A 69 -12.22 -4.14 5.73
CA TYR A 69 -12.16 -2.97 6.62
C TYR A 69 -13.47 -2.20 6.70
N GLY A 70 -14.53 -2.66 6.03
CA GLY A 70 -15.86 -2.05 6.03
C GLY A 70 -15.89 -0.65 5.43
N LYS A 71 -15.08 -0.39 4.40
CA LYS A 71 -15.04 0.89 3.67
C LYS A 71 -15.32 0.66 2.20
N GLU A 72 -16.14 1.52 1.62
CA GLU A 72 -16.57 1.44 0.21
C GLU A 72 -15.38 1.45 -0.76
N LYS A 73 -14.43 2.39 -0.58
CA LYS A 73 -13.24 2.52 -1.43
C LYS A 73 -12.01 1.75 -0.93
N GLN A 74 -12.18 0.73 -0.09
CA GLN A 74 -11.02 -0.03 0.39
C GLN A 74 -10.39 -0.84 -0.74
N ILE A 75 -9.08 -1.06 -0.62
CA ILE A 75 -8.32 -1.91 -1.53
C ILE A 75 -8.33 -3.34 -0.99
N GLY A 76 -8.33 -4.33 -1.89
CA GLY A 76 -8.16 -5.74 -1.54
C GLY A 76 -9.46 -6.55 -1.40
N ILE A 77 -10.62 -5.97 -1.73
CA ILE A 77 -11.92 -6.68 -1.79
C ILE A 77 -12.54 -6.69 -3.19
N GLU A 78 -11.75 -6.33 -4.21
CA GLU A 78 -12.18 -6.30 -5.61
C GLU A 78 -12.68 -7.68 -6.07
N GLU A 79 -13.60 -7.71 -7.04
CA GLU A 79 -14.26 -8.95 -7.45
C GLU A 79 -13.27 -9.94 -8.08
N SER A 80 -12.23 -9.41 -8.73
CA SER A 80 -11.19 -10.18 -9.38
C SER A 80 -9.78 -9.72 -8.99
N ALA A 81 -8.82 -10.64 -9.10
CA ALA A 81 -7.40 -10.34 -8.91
C ALA A 81 -6.90 -9.27 -9.91
N ASP A 82 -7.43 -9.25 -11.12
CA ASP A 82 -7.00 -8.30 -12.14
C ASP A 82 -7.57 -6.89 -11.86
N GLU A 83 -8.80 -6.78 -11.34
CA GLU A 83 -9.33 -5.51 -10.81
C GLU A 83 -8.49 -4.96 -9.65
N TYR A 84 -8.08 -5.82 -8.72
CA TYR A 84 -7.17 -5.44 -7.63
C TYR A 84 -5.85 -4.88 -8.18
N ILE A 85 -5.24 -5.55 -9.17
CA ILE A 85 -4.03 -5.05 -9.82
C ILE A 85 -4.29 -3.70 -10.49
N ASN A 86 -5.38 -3.55 -11.25
CA ASN A 86 -5.71 -2.29 -11.92
C ASN A 86 -5.91 -1.15 -10.91
N ARG A 87 -6.61 -1.41 -9.80
CA ARG A 87 -6.80 -0.44 -8.71
C ARG A 87 -5.47 0.01 -8.12
N LEU A 88 -4.54 -0.92 -7.93
CA LEU A 88 -3.19 -0.59 -7.48
C LEU A 88 -2.41 0.21 -8.51
N LEU A 89 -2.50 -0.11 -9.80
CA LEU A 89 -1.83 0.65 -10.86
C LEU A 89 -2.25 2.12 -10.88
N GLU A 90 -3.53 2.43 -10.66
CA GLU A 90 -4.00 3.83 -10.52
C GLU A 90 -3.28 4.56 -9.38
N ILE A 91 -3.06 3.89 -8.26
CA ILE A 91 -2.36 4.45 -7.09
C ILE A 91 -0.87 4.60 -7.40
N PHE A 92 -0.27 3.60 -8.05
CA PHE A 92 1.14 3.65 -8.40
C PHE A 92 1.47 4.68 -9.49
N ASP A 93 0.53 5.00 -10.38
CA ASP A 93 0.67 6.11 -11.33
C ASP A 93 0.82 7.45 -10.58
N GLU A 94 0.00 7.69 -9.55
CA GLU A 94 0.15 8.89 -8.71
C GLU A 94 1.41 8.85 -7.84
N ILE A 95 1.79 7.69 -7.31
CA ILE A 95 3.06 7.54 -6.58
C ILE A 95 4.24 7.90 -7.49
N LYS A 96 4.21 7.48 -8.77
CA LYS A 96 5.26 7.79 -9.73
C LYS A 96 5.39 9.31 -9.96
N ARG A 97 4.26 10.03 -10.03
CA ARG A 97 4.23 11.50 -10.17
C ARG A 97 4.80 12.21 -8.94
N VAL A 98 4.45 11.74 -7.75
CA VAL A 98 4.87 12.32 -6.46
C VAL A 98 6.34 12.01 -6.15
N LEU A 99 6.90 10.92 -6.68
CA LEU A 99 8.32 10.61 -6.59
C LEU A 99 9.17 11.58 -7.43
N LYS A 100 10.35 11.90 -6.92
CA LYS A 100 11.43 12.52 -7.71
C LYS A 100 11.88 11.56 -8.82
N GLU A 101 12.52 12.11 -9.85
CA GLU A 101 13.02 11.33 -11.00
C GLU A 101 13.97 10.18 -10.60
N ASP A 102 14.78 10.40 -9.55
CA ASP A 102 15.70 9.41 -8.97
C ASP A 102 15.11 8.69 -7.73
N GLY A 103 13.79 8.80 -7.54
CA GLY A 103 13.06 8.25 -6.41
C GLY A 103 12.96 6.72 -6.44
N THR A 104 12.71 6.12 -5.27
CA THR A 104 12.56 4.66 -5.13
C THR A 104 11.22 4.26 -4.52
N LEU A 105 10.67 3.14 -5.00
CA LEU A 105 9.50 2.49 -4.45
C LEU A 105 9.89 1.14 -3.86
N TRP A 106 9.59 0.96 -2.57
CA TRP A 106 9.72 -0.29 -1.85
C TRP A 106 8.32 -0.84 -1.58
N LEU A 107 7.98 -1.90 -2.29
CA LEU A 107 6.65 -2.50 -2.27
C LEU A 107 6.70 -3.87 -1.60
N ASN A 108 5.96 -4.00 -0.51
CA ASN A 108 5.69 -5.28 0.13
C ASN A 108 4.27 -5.73 -0.21
N VAL A 109 4.14 -6.83 -0.95
CA VAL A 109 2.84 -7.39 -1.33
C VAL A 109 2.86 -8.91 -1.19
N GLY A 110 1.85 -9.46 -0.52
CA GLY A 110 1.68 -10.90 -0.35
C GLY A 110 0.89 -11.52 -1.50
N ASP A 111 1.12 -12.82 -1.73
CA ASP A 111 0.35 -13.59 -2.70
C ASP A 111 -0.91 -14.20 -2.07
N LYS A 112 -1.81 -14.69 -2.93
CA LYS A 112 -3.06 -15.36 -2.55
C LYS A 112 -3.17 -16.70 -3.26
N TYR A 113 -3.84 -17.65 -2.62
CA TYR A 113 -4.29 -18.86 -3.29
C TYR A 113 -5.76 -18.70 -3.73
N ILE A 114 -6.02 -18.95 -5.00
CA ILE A 114 -7.36 -18.95 -5.63
C ILE A 114 -7.58 -20.35 -6.20
N ASP A 115 -8.63 -21.03 -5.74
CA ASP A 115 -8.95 -22.41 -6.14
C ASP A 115 -7.76 -23.40 -6.01
N GLY A 116 -6.93 -23.20 -4.98
CA GLY A 116 -5.76 -24.03 -4.71
C GLY A 116 -4.50 -23.67 -5.50
N ASN A 117 -4.59 -22.71 -6.42
CA ASN A 117 -3.47 -22.24 -7.25
C ASN A 117 -2.91 -20.94 -6.68
N LEU A 118 -1.58 -20.78 -6.74
CA LEU A 118 -0.94 -19.52 -6.39
C LEU A 118 -1.28 -18.46 -7.45
N ALA A 119 -1.84 -17.33 -7.04
CA ALA A 119 -2.34 -16.32 -7.96
C ALA A 119 -1.22 -15.51 -8.64
N GLY A 120 -0.02 -15.49 -8.07
CA GLY A 120 1.14 -14.80 -8.61
C GLY A 120 1.01 -13.28 -8.52
N LEU A 121 0.23 -12.76 -7.57
CA LEU A 121 -0.10 -11.33 -7.49
C LEU A 121 1.13 -10.42 -7.42
N PRO A 122 2.18 -10.73 -6.62
CA PRO A 122 3.38 -9.89 -6.57
C PRO A 122 4.06 -9.75 -7.94
N TRP A 123 4.17 -10.85 -8.68
CA TRP A 123 4.81 -10.86 -10.00
C TRP A 123 3.92 -10.23 -11.08
N LYS A 124 2.60 -10.47 -11.05
CA LYS A 124 1.65 -9.79 -11.94
C LYS A 124 1.75 -8.27 -11.77
N LEU A 125 1.75 -7.80 -10.52
CA LEU A 125 1.89 -6.36 -10.22
C LEU A 125 3.24 -5.81 -10.68
N ALA A 126 4.34 -6.51 -10.37
CA ALA A 126 5.68 -6.07 -10.76
C ALA A 126 5.84 -5.96 -12.28
N LEU A 127 5.30 -6.92 -13.04
CA LEU A 127 5.34 -6.88 -14.50
C LEU A 127 4.46 -5.75 -15.07
N ALA A 128 3.26 -5.57 -14.54
CA ALA A 128 2.39 -4.46 -14.96
C ALA A 128 3.01 -3.08 -14.64
N LEU A 129 3.69 -2.94 -13.50
CA LEU A 129 4.45 -1.72 -13.19
C LEU A 129 5.60 -1.51 -14.18
N LYS A 130 6.32 -2.57 -14.59
CA LYS A 130 7.34 -2.43 -15.63
C LYS A 130 6.76 -1.92 -16.95
N GLU A 131 5.57 -2.38 -17.34
CA GLU A 131 4.85 -1.89 -18.53
C GLU A 131 4.47 -0.41 -18.39
N ARG A 132 4.28 0.09 -17.16
CA ARG A 132 4.07 1.51 -16.82
C ARG A 132 5.39 2.30 -16.67
N GLY A 133 6.50 1.75 -17.16
CA GLY A 133 7.81 2.40 -17.17
C GLY A 133 8.49 2.45 -15.80
N TRP A 134 8.18 1.53 -14.90
CA TRP A 134 8.97 1.31 -13.69
C TRP A 134 10.17 0.40 -13.98
N ILE A 135 11.24 0.55 -13.22
CA ILE A 135 12.41 -0.34 -13.27
C ILE A 135 12.36 -1.29 -12.08
N LEU A 136 12.10 -2.57 -12.34
CA LEU A 136 12.21 -3.61 -11.32
C LEU A 136 13.70 -3.87 -11.03
N ARG A 137 14.17 -3.42 -9.85
CA ARG A 137 15.58 -3.51 -9.45
C ARG A 137 15.93 -4.87 -8.85
N SER A 138 15.18 -5.29 -7.85
CA SER A 138 15.39 -6.54 -7.12
C SER A 138 14.09 -7.06 -6.53
N ASP A 139 13.99 -8.37 -6.39
CA ASP A 139 13.08 -9.01 -5.44
C ASP A 139 13.79 -9.20 -4.10
N ILE A 140 13.09 -8.88 -3.01
CA ILE A 140 13.62 -9.02 -1.65
C ILE A 140 12.67 -9.95 -0.90
N ILE A 141 13.19 -11.09 -0.45
CA ILE A 141 12.41 -12.07 0.29
C ILE A 141 12.39 -11.70 1.76
N TRP A 142 11.21 -11.39 2.27
CA TRP A 142 11.01 -11.35 3.71
C TRP A 142 10.98 -12.81 4.21
N TYR A 143 11.86 -13.15 5.14
CA TYR A 143 11.85 -14.44 5.79
C TYR A 143 11.30 -14.28 7.21
N LYS A 144 10.17 -14.93 7.49
CA LYS A 144 9.54 -14.94 8.81
C LYS A 144 9.71 -16.31 9.48
N PRO A 145 10.70 -16.48 10.39
CA PRO A 145 11.02 -17.78 10.98
C PRO A 145 9.84 -18.44 11.71
N ASN A 146 8.95 -17.62 12.28
CA ASN A 146 7.79 -18.06 13.06
C ASN A 146 6.48 -17.76 12.30
N ALA A 147 6.44 -18.05 10.99
CA ALA A 147 5.21 -17.94 10.22
C ALA A 147 4.18 -18.97 10.73
N MET A 148 2.93 -18.53 10.92
CA MET A 148 1.84 -19.44 11.29
C MET A 148 1.60 -20.44 10.16
N PRO A 149 1.71 -21.75 10.41
CA PRO A 149 1.51 -22.75 9.37
C PRO A 149 0.06 -22.78 8.89
N SER A 150 -0.14 -22.97 7.60
CA SER A 150 -1.48 -23.15 7.02
C SER A 150 -1.95 -24.60 7.18
N SER A 151 -3.19 -24.79 7.65
CA SER A 151 -3.85 -26.11 7.77
C SER A 151 -4.48 -26.53 6.44
N VAL A 152 -3.66 -26.58 5.38
CA VAL A 152 -4.11 -26.90 4.01
C VAL A 152 -3.53 -28.24 3.57
N LYS A 153 -4.31 -29.01 2.80
CA LYS A 153 -3.94 -30.36 2.33
C LYS A 153 -3.72 -30.45 0.81
N ASN A 154 -4.07 -29.41 0.06
CA ASN A 154 -4.09 -29.42 -1.40
C ASN A 154 -2.94 -28.64 -2.05
N ARG A 155 -1.93 -28.21 -1.27
CA ARG A 155 -0.79 -27.41 -1.74
C ARG A 155 0.37 -27.45 -0.75
N PRO A 156 1.60 -27.07 -1.16
CA PRO A 156 2.71 -26.89 -0.25
C PRO A 156 2.39 -25.88 0.85
N LYS A 157 2.84 -26.16 2.07
CA LYS A 157 2.76 -25.22 3.19
C LYS A 157 3.90 -24.22 3.04
N LEU A 158 3.61 -23.00 2.61
CA LEU A 158 4.61 -21.93 2.60
C LEU A 158 5.00 -21.59 4.04
N LEU A 159 6.30 -21.68 4.32
CA LEU A 159 6.95 -21.27 5.57
C LEU A 159 7.62 -19.88 5.46
N CYS A 160 7.63 -19.30 4.26
CA CYS A 160 8.20 -17.99 3.97
C CYS A 160 7.11 -17.09 3.37
N ILE A 161 6.98 -15.87 3.91
CA ILE A 161 6.19 -14.75 3.37
C ILE A 161 7.12 -13.54 3.42
#